data_AF-A0A1G8A9A4-F1
#
_entry.id   AF-A0A1G8A9A4-F1
#
_cell.length_a   1.000
_cell.length_b   1.000
_cell.length_c   1.000
_cell.angle_alpha   90.00
_cell.angle_beta   90.00
_cell.angle_gamma   90.00
#
_symmetry.space_group_name_H-M   'P 1'
#
loop_
_entity.id
_entity.type
_entity.pdbx_description
1 polymer ?
#
loop_
_entity_poly.entity_id
_entity_poly.type
_entity_poly.pdbx_seq_one_letter_code
_entity_poly.pdbx_strand_id
1 'polypeptide(L)'
;MVRIDVALDELLEVRERLVREINTGLTDQQKEFLLGFKSGQPDWKLLDLPHAPDLPAVRWKLRNLEKMPDDRRSKALTALRDVLNRTPGW
;
A
#
# COMPACT_ATOMS: atom_id res chain seq x y z
N MET A 1 16.42 -21.20 6.77
CA MET A 1 16.68 -21.63 5.37
C MET A 1 15.49 -22.45 4.93
N VAL A 2 14.74 -21.97 3.92
CA VAL A 2 13.63 -22.75 3.34
C VAL A 2 14.26 -23.83 2.45
N ARG A 3 13.92 -25.11 2.71
CA ARG A 3 14.49 -26.31 2.06
C ARG A 3 13.46 -26.99 1.16
N ILE A 4 12.69 -26.20 0.42
CA ILE A 4 11.64 -26.71 -0.46
C ILE A 4 11.97 -26.17 -1.84
N ASP A 5 12.17 -27.06 -2.80
CA ASP A 5 12.31 -26.66 -4.21
C ASP A 5 10.95 -26.17 -4.70
N VAL A 6 10.92 -24.94 -5.22
CA VAL A 6 9.72 -24.30 -5.77
C VAL A 6 10.02 -23.95 -7.21
N ALA A 7 9.11 -24.32 -8.13
CA ALA A 7 9.26 -24.03 -9.54
C ALA A 7 9.15 -22.52 -9.81
N LEU A 8 9.92 -22.00 -10.77
CA LEU A 8 9.84 -20.60 -11.17
C LEU A 8 8.43 -20.23 -11.65
N ASP A 9 7.81 -21.11 -12.43
CA ASP A 9 6.47 -20.89 -12.97
C ASP A 9 5.43 -20.75 -11.85
N GLU A 10 5.55 -21.55 -10.78
CA GLU A 10 4.69 -21.44 -9.60
C GLU A 10 4.85 -20.08 -8.90
N LEU A 11 6.09 -19.57 -8.77
CA LEU A 11 6.34 -18.26 -8.18
C LEU A 11 5.74 -17.12 -9.03
N LEU A 12 5.78 -17.26 -10.35
CA LEU A 12 5.21 -16.27 -11.28
C LEU A 12 3.68 -16.28 -11.21
N GLU A 13 3.06 -17.46 -11.20
CA GLU A 13 1.60 -17.60 -11.03
C GLU A 13 1.12 -17.01 -9.71
N VAL A 14 1.84 -17.29 -8.61
CA VAL A 14 1.53 -16.72 -7.28
C VAL A 14 1.66 -15.21 -7.30
N ARG A 15 2.70 -14.66 -7.93
CA ARG A 15 2.87 -13.21 -8.04
C ARG A 15 1.69 -12.56 -8.76
N GLU A 16 1.29 -13.12 -9.90
CA GLU A 16 0.16 -12.59 -10.64
C GLU A 16 -1.13 -12.66 -9.81
N ARG A 17 -1.44 -13.84 -9.24
CA ARG A 17 -2.62 -14.01 -8.39
C ARG A 17 -2.64 -13.04 -7.22
N LEU A 18 -1.51 -12.87 -6.53
CA LEU A 18 -1.39 -11.94 -5.40
C LEU A 18 -1.70 -10.50 -5.81
N VAL A 19 -1.15 -10.04 -6.95
CA VAL A 19 -1.45 -8.71 -7.48
C VAL A 19 -2.94 -8.59 -7.80
N ARG A 20 -3.55 -9.64 -8.37
CA ARG A 20 -4.99 -9.64 -8.67
C ARG A 20 -5.83 -9.50 -7.41
N GLU A 21 -5.58 -10.37 -6.42
CA GLU A 21 -6.31 -10.43 -5.17
C GLU A 21 -6.18 -9.14 -4.34
N ILE A 22 -4.99 -8.54 -4.28
CA ILE A 22 -4.81 -7.25 -3.59
C ILE A 22 -5.69 -6.17 -4.21
N ASN A 23 -5.69 -6.08 -5.54
CA ASN A 23 -6.41 -5.02 -6.24
C ASN A 23 -7.92 -5.21 -6.23
N THR A 24 -8.42 -6.46 -6.26
CA THR A 24 -9.87 -6.74 -6.16
C THR A 24 -10.37 -6.72 -4.72
N GLY A 25 -9.52 -7.02 -3.75
CA GLY A 25 -9.86 -7.03 -2.32
C GLY A 25 -9.76 -5.67 -1.62
N LEU A 26 -9.21 -4.64 -2.29
CA LEU A 26 -9.03 -3.30 -1.74
C LEU A 26 -10.39 -2.60 -1.53
N THR A 27 -10.79 -2.47 -0.27
CA THR A 27 -12.03 -1.76 0.10
C THR A 27 -11.86 -0.25 0.01
N ASP A 28 -12.97 0.49 -0.08
CA ASP A 28 -12.91 1.96 -0.13
C ASP A 28 -12.29 2.55 1.15
N GLN A 29 -12.58 1.97 2.33
CA GLN A 29 -11.93 2.35 3.59
C GLN A 29 -10.41 2.16 3.55
N GLN A 30 -9.93 1.06 2.95
CA GLN A 30 -8.49 0.83 2.79
C GLN A 30 -7.86 1.80 1.79
N LYS A 31 -8.56 2.17 0.70
CA LYS A 31 -8.10 3.21 -0.23
C LYS A 31 -8.00 4.57 0.45
N GLU A 32 -8.99 4.94 1.26
CA GLU A 32 -8.99 6.16 2.06
C GLU A 32 -7.82 6.18 3.06
N PHE A 33 -7.59 5.06 3.75
CA PHE A 33 -6.43 4.90 4.64
C PHE A 33 -5.11 5.15 3.89
N LEU A 34 -4.91 4.54 2.71
CA LEU A 34 -3.69 4.70 1.91
C LEU A 34 -3.46 6.17 1.49
N LEU A 35 -4.53 6.88 1.14
CA LEU A 35 -4.47 8.31 0.79
C LEU A 35 -4.08 9.17 2.00
N GLY A 36 -4.71 8.95 3.16
CA GLY A 36 -4.36 9.63 4.42
C GLY A 36 -2.93 9.32 4.87
N PHE A 37 -2.52 8.06 4.76
CA PHE A 37 -1.15 7.66 5.08
C PHE A 37 -0.14 8.35 4.18
N LYS A 38 -0.39 8.41 2.87
CA LYS A 38 0.49 9.07 1.90
C LYS A 38 0.56 10.58 2.10
N SER A 39 -0.48 11.21 2.65
CA SER A 39 -0.48 12.64 2.98
C SER A 39 0.23 12.96 4.30
N GLY A 40 0.57 11.94 5.08
CA GLY A 40 1.18 12.06 6.40
C GLY A 40 0.15 12.27 7.52
N GLN A 41 -1.15 12.13 7.23
CA GLN A 41 -2.24 12.23 8.20
C GLN A 41 -3.14 10.97 8.10
N PRO A 42 -2.62 9.77 8.43
CA PRO A 42 -3.42 8.55 8.40
C PRO A 42 -4.54 8.56 9.44
N ASP A 43 -5.74 8.17 9.04
CA ASP A 43 -6.80 7.79 9.98
C ASP A 43 -6.66 6.30 10.31
N TRP A 44 -6.07 6.01 11.47
CA TRP A 44 -5.85 4.64 11.93
C TRP A 44 -7.14 3.87 12.20
N LYS A 45 -8.29 4.54 12.37
CA LYS A 45 -9.59 3.85 12.56
C LYS A 45 -10.05 3.12 11.30
N LEU A 46 -9.53 3.50 10.14
CA LEU A 46 -9.81 2.84 8.85
C LEU A 46 -8.97 1.56 8.65
N LEU A 47 -8.02 1.29 9.54
CA LEU A 47 -7.17 0.12 9.51
C LEU A 47 -7.42 -0.72 10.76
N ASP A 48 -7.94 -1.94 10.59
CA ASP A 48 -8.20 -2.87 11.69
C ASP A 48 -6.92 -3.55 12.20
N LEU A 49 -5.88 -2.74 12.46
CA LEU A 49 -4.57 -3.15 12.96
C LEU A 49 -4.10 -2.14 14.02
N PRO A 50 -4.52 -2.30 15.28
CA PRO A 50 -4.29 -1.32 16.34
C PRO A 50 -2.80 -1.08 16.64
N HIS A 51 -1.94 -2.06 16.37
CA HIS A 51 -0.49 -1.98 16.59
C HIS A 51 0.29 -1.48 15.36
N ALA A 52 -0.38 -1.21 14.23
CA ALA A 52 0.27 -0.71 13.03
C ALA A 52 1.08 0.59 13.24
N PRO A 53 0.62 1.58 14.04
CA PRO A 53 1.39 2.78 14.33
C PRO A 53 2.74 2.52 15.00
N ASP A 54 2.87 1.42 15.74
CA ASP A 54 4.09 1.09 16.50
C ASP A 54 5.14 0.38 15.65
N LEU A 55 4.77 -0.11 14.47
CA LEU A 55 5.68 -0.82 13.58
C LEU A 55 6.84 0.10 13.14
N PRO A 56 8.11 -0.31 13.32
CA PRO A 56 9.26 0.53 12.97
C PRO A 56 9.24 1.01 11.51
N ALA A 57 8.84 0.12 10.58
CA ALA A 57 8.73 0.45 9.16
C ALA A 57 7.67 1.51 8.88
N VAL A 58 6.55 1.46 9.59
CA VAL A 58 5.44 2.42 9.46
C VAL A 58 5.88 3.81 9.94
N ARG A 59 6.48 3.88 11.14
CA ARG A 59 7.03 5.13 11.69
C ARG A 59 8.11 5.72 10.80
N TRP A 60 8.99 4.88 10.27
CA TRP A 60 10.03 5.32 9.32
C TRP A 60 9.42 5.92 8.06
N LYS A 61 8.38 5.29 7.51
CA LYS A 61 7.72 5.78 6.31
C LYS A 61 7.02 7.13 6.54
N LEU A 62 6.35 7.31 7.67
CA LEU A 62 5.73 8.59 8.05
C LEU A 62 6.78 9.69 8.18
N ARG A 63 7.88 9.43 8.89
CA ARG A 63 9.01 10.36 9.01
C ARG A 63 9.59 10.78 7.64
N ASN A 64 9.63 9.86 6.68
CA ASN A 64 10.09 10.18 5.32
C ASN A 64 9.09 11.03 4.54
N LEU A 65 7.79 10.86 4.78
CA LEU A 65 6.73 11.68 4.19
C LEU A 65 6.72 13.09 4.79
N GLU A 66 7.02 13.24 6.08
CA GLU A 66 7.19 14.54 6.74
C GLU A 66 8.34 15.35 6.14
N LYS A 67 9.44 14.68 5.77
CA LYS A 67 10.61 15.30 5.15
C LYS A 67 10.46 15.52 3.63
N MET A 68 9.39 15.03 3.02
CA MET A 68 9.17 15.15 1.59
C MET A 68 8.67 16.57 1.26
N PRO A 69 9.26 17.26 0.25
CA PRO A 69 8.75 18.56 -0.20
C PRO A 69 7.27 18.50 -0.60
N ASP A 70 6.53 19.56 -0.31
CA ASP A 70 5.08 19.62 -0.51
C ASP A 70 4.66 19.39 -1.97
N ASP A 71 5.40 19.95 -2.93
CA ASP A 71 5.14 19.77 -4.36
C ASP A 71 5.24 18.29 -4.76
N ARG A 72 6.27 17.61 -4.27
CA ARG A 72 6.53 16.19 -4.54
C ARG A 72 5.50 15.31 -3.84
N ARG A 73 5.14 15.64 -2.60
CA ARG A 73 4.11 14.93 -1.84
C ARG A 73 2.75 15.05 -2.53
N SER A 74 2.38 16.25 -2.98
CA SER A 74 1.14 16.49 -3.71
C SER A 74 1.08 15.70 -5.03
N LYS A 75 2.14 15.74 -5.85
CA LYS A 75 2.23 14.93 -7.08
C LYS A 75 2.07 13.43 -6.81
N ALA A 76 2.74 12.93 -5.77
CA ALA A 76 2.67 11.52 -5.41
C ALA A 76 1.30 11.11 -4.85
N LEU A 77 0.58 12.03 -4.19
CA LEU A 77 -0.80 11.83 -3.74
C LEU A 77 -1.77 11.76 -4.92
N THR A 78 -1.67 12.68 -5.88
CA THR A 78 -2.51 12.68 -7.08
C THR A 78 -2.30 11.39 -7.87
N ALA A 79 -1.05 11.00 -8.12
CA ALA A 79 -0.74 9.75 -8.82
C ALA A 79 -1.31 8.52 -8.10
N LEU A 80 -1.25 8.48 -6.76
CA LEU A 80 -1.84 7.40 -5.99
C LEU A 80 -3.37 7.38 -6.14
N ARG A 81 -4.02 8.54 -6.03
CA ARG A 81 -5.48 8.65 -6.20
C ARG A 81 -5.93 8.17 -7.57
N ASP A 82 -5.21 8.56 -8.62
CA ASP A 82 -5.52 8.13 -9.99
C ASP A 82 -5.43 6.61 -10.14
N VAL A 83 -4.44 5.97 -9.52
CA VAL A 83 -4.30 4.51 -9.56
C VAL A 83 -5.40 3.82 -8.76
N LEU A 84 -5.74 4.31 -7.56
CA LEU A 84 -6.78 3.70 -6.71
C LEU A 84 -8.19 3.83 -7.30
N ASN A 85 -8.42 4.86 -8.12
CA ASN A 85 -9.71 5.11 -8.78
C ASN A 85 -9.84 4.43 -10.14
N ARG A 86 -8.75 3.91 -10.71
CA ARG A 86 -8.82 3.11 -11.94
C ARG A 86 -9.34 1.72 -11.59
N THR A 87 -10.44 1.32 -12.22
CA THR A 87 -10.80 -0.10 -12.28
C THR A 87 -9.68 -0.82 -13.04
N PRO A 88 -9.01 -1.83 -12.45
CA PRO A 88 -7.93 -2.52 -13.14
C PRO A 88 -8.49 -3.24 -14.38
N GLY A 89 -7.89 -2.96 -15.54
CA GLY A 89 -8.24 -3.59 -16.83
C GLY A 89 -7.31 -4.74 -17.18
N TRP A 90 -7.01 -5.61 -16.21
CA TRP A 90 -6.27 -6.87 -16.39
C TRP A 90 -7.06 -8.03 -15.80
#